data_AF-A0A968A5S9-F1
#
_entry.id   AF-A0A968A5S9-F1
#
_cell.length_a   1.000
_cell.length_b   1.000
_cell.length_c   1.000
_cell.angle_alpha   90.00
_cell.angle_beta   90.00
_cell.angle_gamma   90.00
#
_symmetry.space_group_name_H-M   'P 1'
#
loop_
_entity.id
_entity.type
_entity.pdbx_description
1 polymer ?
#
loop_
_entity_poly.entity_id
_entity_poly.type
_entity_poly.pdbx_seq_one_letter_code
_entity_poly.pdbx_strand_id
1 'polypeptide(L)'
;MRLLHLSYLNEAESRQLIERPIEDFTLSYEPAASRRVLELTRGHPFLIQLLCNEIIALKNKQDPARRRLACLADVELAVEKALDHGGLYFADIYHNQIDQMGLAILSLLAVRGEGAILDWNALSNELASSIDLNAAISLLIRRELIEATDQGYRFQVELIRRWFAQVSRVG
;
A
#
# COMPACT_ATOMS: atom_id res chain seq x y z
N MET A 1 -9.98 -8.62 25.84
CA MET A 1 -8.84 -8.18 25.00
C MET A 1 -9.34 -7.02 24.15
N ARG A 2 -8.82 -5.80 24.33
CA ARG A 2 -9.25 -4.63 23.55
C ARG A 2 -8.42 -4.64 22.27
N LEU A 3 -9.00 -5.02 21.14
CA LEU A 3 -8.37 -4.82 19.84
C LEU A 3 -8.24 -3.30 19.65
N LEU A 4 -7.02 -2.79 19.77
CA LEU A 4 -6.71 -1.43 19.31
C LEU A 4 -6.86 -1.45 17.80
N HIS A 5 -7.94 -0.88 17.30
CA HIS A 5 -8.03 -0.51 15.91
C HIS A 5 -7.01 0.62 15.71
N LEU A 6 -5.81 0.28 15.27
CA LEU A 6 -4.83 1.26 14.81
C LEU A 6 -5.38 1.83 13.51
N SER A 7 -6.12 2.94 13.62
CA SER A 7 -6.42 3.79 12.49
C SER A 7 -5.12 4.27 11.86
N TYR A 8 -5.18 4.70 10.60
CA TYR A 8 -4.03 5.31 9.95
C TYR A 8 -3.50 6.48 10.78
N LEU A 9 -2.17 6.59 10.80
CA LEU A 9 -1.51 7.76 11.38
C LEU A 9 -1.85 8.97 10.52
N ASN A 10 -2.02 10.12 11.16
CA ASN A 10 -2.11 11.36 10.40
C ASN A 10 -0.76 11.66 9.73
N GLU A 11 -0.73 12.65 8.83
CA GLU A 11 0.49 12.99 8.10
C GLU A 11 1.66 13.35 9.03
N ALA A 12 1.42 14.11 10.10
CA ALA A 12 2.48 14.53 11.02
C ALA A 12 3.05 13.33 11.81
N GLU A 13 2.18 12.46 12.33
CA GLU A 13 2.57 11.22 13.01
C GLU A 13 3.31 10.27 12.08
N SER A 14 2.86 10.15 10.82
CA SER A 14 3.51 9.33 9.81
C SER A 14 4.90 9.85 9.49
N ARG A 15 5.04 11.18 9.29
CA ARG A 15 6.34 11.82 9.05
C ARG A 15 7.28 11.64 10.23
N GLN A 16 6.78 11.77 11.46
CA GLN A 16 7.57 11.50 12.65
C GLN A 16 8.07 10.05 12.67
N LEU A 17 7.20 9.08 12.39
CA LEU A 17 7.57 7.67 12.34
C LEU A 17 8.60 7.36 11.24
N ILE A 18 8.53 8.05 10.10
CA ILE A 18 9.46 7.87 8.97
C ILE A 18 10.82 8.51 9.26
N GLU A 19 10.82 9.78 9.66
CA GLU A 19 12.03 10.61 9.70
C GLU A 19 12.72 10.58 11.07
N ARG A 20 12.00 10.25 12.14
CA ARG A 20 12.49 10.22 13.53
C ARG A 20 11.81 9.12 14.36
N PRO A 21 11.93 7.84 13.97
CA PRO A 21 11.29 6.73 14.69
C PRO A 21 11.82 6.53 16.11
N ILE A 22 13.08 6.91 16.36
CA ILE A 22 13.78 6.82 17.64
C ILE A 22 14.70 8.02 17.82
N GLU A 23 15.16 8.23 19.06
CA GLU A 23 16.25 9.16 19.36
C GLU A 23 17.53 8.77 18.60
N ASP A 24 18.31 9.78 18.20
CA ASP A 24 19.57 9.63 17.46
C ASP A 24 19.47 8.86 16.14
N PHE A 25 18.31 8.85 15.50
CA PHE A 25 18.14 8.23 14.18
C PHE A 25 19.01 8.94 13.12
N THR A 26 19.91 8.18 12.49
CA THR A 26 21.00 8.74 11.67
C THR A 26 20.73 8.81 10.17
N LEU A 27 19.66 8.16 9.69
CA LEU A 27 19.25 8.22 8.29
C LEU A 27 18.33 9.41 8.08
N SER A 28 18.73 10.34 7.21
CA SER A 28 17.88 11.43 6.76
C SER A 28 17.12 11.05 5.48
N TYR A 29 15.97 11.68 5.24
CA TYR A 29 15.18 11.51 4.03
C TYR A 29 15.13 12.83 3.27
N GLU A 30 15.25 12.76 1.95
CA GLU A 30 14.81 13.88 1.11
C GLU A 30 13.29 14.07 1.28
N PRO A 31 12.78 15.32 1.16
CA PRO A 31 11.34 15.58 1.28
C PRO A 31 10.48 14.77 0.29
N ALA A 32 11.02 14.48 -0.90
CA ALA A 32 10.35 13.64 -1.89
C ALA A 32 10.30 12.16 -1.45
N ALA A 33 11.35 11.67 -0.79
CA ALA A 33 11.39 10.29 -0.29
C ALA A 33 10.39 10.08 0.84
N SER A 34 10.37 10.96 1.85
CA SER A 34 9.44 10.80 2.98
C SER A 34 7.99 10.98 2.55
N ARG A 35 7.71 11.94 1.65
CA ARG A 35 6.39 12.06 1.01
C ARG A 35 6.02 10.80 0.26
N ARG A 36 6.94 10.20 -0.48
CA ARG A 36 6.64 9.00 -1.25
C ARG A 36 6.30 7.80 -0.37
N VAL A 37 7.01 7.62 0.74
CA VAL A 37 6.67 6.59 1.74
C VAL A 37 5.25 6.80 2.27
N LEU A 38 4.86 8.05 2.56
CA LEU A 38 3.51 8.38 3.00
C LEU A 38 2.46 8.06 1.93
N GLU A 39 2.69 8.43 0.66
CA GLU A 39 1.78 8.14 -0.45
C GLU A 39 1.58 6.64 -0.66
N LEU A 40 2.67 5.87 -0.61
CA LEU A 40 2.64 4.42 -0.80
C LEU A 40 1.88 3.68 0.30
N THR A 41 1.99 4.17 1.55
CA THR A 41 1.49 3.48 2.74
C THR A 41 0.19 4.07 3.27
N ARG A 42 -0.19 5.27 2.82
CA ARG A 42 -1.33 6.07 3.27
C ARG A 42 -1.40 6.27 4.79
N GLY A 43 -0.25 6.25 5.47
CA GLY A 43 -0.19 6.40 6.92
C GLY A 43 -0.39 5.09 7.70
N HIS A 44 -0.51 3.93 7.04
CA HIS A 44 -0.71 2.65 7.72
C HIS A 44 0.56 2.27 8.52
N PRO A 45 0.51 2.18 9.87
CA PRO A 45 1.70 2.01 10.71
C PRO A 45 2.58 0.81 10.32
N PHE A 46 1.96 -0.35 10.11
CA PHE A 46 2.67 -1.56 9.69
C PHE A 46 3.37 -1.39 8.33
N LEU A 47 2.71 -0.80 7.33
CA LEU A 47 3.29 -0.63 6.00
C LEU A 47 4.39 0.44 5.99
N ILE A 48 4.26 1.49 6.81
CA ILE A 48 5.35 2.45 7.05
C ILE A 48 6.57 1.71 7.59
N GLN A 49 6.40 0.92 8.65
CA GLN A 49 7.49 0.20 9.28
C GLN A 49 8.13 -0.80 8.31
N LEU A 50 7.32 -1.58 7.58
CA LEU A 50 7.78 -2.51 6.56
C LEU A 50 8.65 -1.81 5.51
N LEU A 51 8.14 -0.74 4.90
CA LEU A 51 8.88 -0.03 3.85
C LEU A 51 10.13 0.68 4.39
N CYS A 52 10.04 1.32 5.57
CA CYS A 52 11.19 1.99 6.19
C CYS A 52 12.30 1.00 6.57
N ASN A 53 11.95 -0.18 7.07
CA ASN A 53 12.92 -1.24 7.36
C ASN A 53 13.69 -1.65 6.10
N GLU A 54 13.01 -1.79 4.96
CA GLU A 54 13.67 -2.11 3.70
C GLU A 54 14.54 -0.96 3.16
N ILE A 55 14.11 0.29 3.34
CA ILE A 55 14.94 1.46 3.02
C ILE A 55 16.22 1.45 3.87
N ILE A 56 16.10 1.26 5.19
CA ILE A 56 17.25 1.20 6.10
C ILE A 56 18.19 0.04 5.71
N ALA A 57 17.63 -1.14 5.44
CA ALA A 57 18.41 -2.30 5.01
C ALA A 57 19.14 -2.07 3.68
N LEU A 58 18.50 -1.39 2.73
CA LEU A 58 19.12 -0.97 1.47
C LEU A 58 20.27 0.02 1.72
N LYS A 59 20.02 1.10 2.47
CA LYS A 59 21.01 2.14 2.75
C LYS A 59 22.21 1.58 3.52
N ASN A 60 21.99 0.68 4.48
CA ASN A 60 23.07 0.06 5.25
C ASN A 60 24.09 -0.73 4.41
N LYS A 61 23.70 -1.19 3.22
CA LYS A 61 24.59 -1.89 2.26
C LYS A 61 25.39 -0.94 1.37
N GLN A 62 25.05 0.36 1.36
CA GLN A 62 25.72 1.36 0.52
C GLN A 62 26.95 1.96 1.21
N ASP A 63 27.85 2.53 0.40
CA ASP A 63 29.03 3.25 0.87
C ASP A 63 28.70 4.32 1.94
N PRO A 64 29.54 4.47 2.99
CA PRO A 64 29.35 5.47 4.04
C PRO A 64 29.06 6.89 3.56
N ALA A 65 29.61 7.31 2.41
CA ALA A 65 29.42 8.64 1.85
C ALA A 65 27.98 8.90 1.37
N ARG A 66 27.21 7.84 1.05
CA ARG A 66 25.84 7.96 0.49
C ARG A 66 24.75 7.27 1.31
N ARG A 67 25.12 6.50 2.33
CA ARG A 67 24.16 5.71 3.13
C ARG A 67 23.29 6.50 4.11
N ARG A 68 23.60 7.77 4.39
CA ARG A 68 22.89 8.58 5.40
C ARG A 68 21.78 9.48 4.85
N LEU A 69 21.52 9.44 3.55
CA LEU A 69 20.44 10.18 2.91
C LEU A 69 19.66 9.27 1.98
N ALA A 70 18.39 9.03 2.28
CA ALA A 70 17.46 8.30 1.41
C ALA A 70 16.81 9.26 0.41
N CYS A 71 16.91 8.94 -0.89
CA CYS A 71 16.25 9.67 -1.97
C CYS A 71 15.05 8.89 -2.51
N LEU A 72 14.29 9.49 -3.43
CA LEU A 72 13.12 8.86 -4.05
C LEU A 72 13.46 7.49 -4.68
N ALA A 73 14.62 7.37 -5.33
CA ALA A 73 15.04 6.11 -5.96
C ALA A 73 15.30 4.99 -4.93
N ASP A 74 15.80 5.33 -3.74
CA ASP A 74 15.97 4.36 -2.66
C ASP A 74 14.61 3.83 -2.17
N VAL A 75 13.58 4.69 -2.12
CA VAL A 75 12.20 4.30 -1.74
C VAL A 75 11.63 3.32 -2.76
N GLU A 76 11.66 3.66 -4.05
CA GLU A 76 11.11 2.80 -5.10
C GLU A 76 11.85 1.46 -5.19
N LEU A 77 13.17 1.43 -4.98
CA LEU A 77 13.93 0.18 -4.93
C LEU A 77 13.57 -0.67 -3.70
N ALA A 78 13.32 -0.05 -2.55
CA ALA A 78 12.92 -0.74 -1.33
C ALA A 78 11.50 -1.34 -1.43
N VAL A 79 10.61 -0.79 -2.27
CA VAL A 79 9.26 -1.33 -2.47
C VAL A 79 9.30 -2.78 -2.94
N GLU A 80 10.18 -3.16 -3.85
CA GLU A 80 10.27 -4.54 -4.33
C GLU A 80 10.53 -5.53 -3.19
N LYS A 81 11.42 -5.17 -2.26
CA LYS A 81 11.71 -5.99 -1.08
C LYS A 81 10.60 -5.94 -0.03
N ALA A 82 9.93 -4.80 0.11
CA ALA A 82 8.80 -4.68 1.01
C ALA A 82 7.63 -5.58 0.60
N LEU A 83 7.36 -5.69 -0.72
CA LEU A 83 6.32 -6.57 -1.25
C LEU A 83 6.64 -8.06 -1.04
N ASP A 84 7.91 -8.43 -1.14
CA ASP A 84 8.41 -9.80 -0.89
C ASP A 84 8.37 -10.16 0.61
N HIS A 85 9.04 -9.37 1.46
CA HIS A 85 9.10 -9.63 2.90
C HIS A 85 7.75 -9.44 3.60
N GLY A 86 6.88 -8.57 3.07
CA GLY A 86 5.50 -8.41 3.51
C GLY A 86 4.55 -9.49 2.97
N GLY A 87 5.05 -10.47 2.23
CA GLY A 87 4.23 -11.43 1.48
C GLY A 87 3.13 -12.11 2.29
N LEU A 88 3.38 -12.48 3.56
CA LEU A 88 2.36 -13.09 4.42
C LEU A 88 1.20 -12.13 4.72
N TYR A 89 1.47 -10.84 4.93
CA TYR A 89 0.44 -9.84 5.17
C TYR A 89 -0.46 -9.66 3.94
N PHE A 90 0.13 -9.53 2.76
CA PHE A 90 -0.64 -9.34 1.53
C PHE A 90 -1.36 -10.62 1.09
N ALA A 91 -0.73 -11.78 1.28
CA ALA A 91 -1.35 -13.08 1.00
C ALA A 91 -2.55 -13.35 1.92
N ASP A 92 -2.51 -12.89 3.18
CA ASP A 92 -3.67 -12.97 4.07
C ASP A 92 -4.86 -12.16 3.53
N ILE A 93 -4.62 -10.95 3.01
CA ILE A 93 -5.67 -10.16 2.34
C ILE A 93 -6.26 -10.96 1.17
N TYR A 94 -5.39 -11.50 0.31
CA TYR A 94 -5.78 -12.21 -0.90
C TYR A 94 -6.57 -13.51 -0.61
N HIS A 95 -6.13 -14.31 0.36
CA HIS A 95 -6.68 -15.64 0.61
C HIS A 95 -7.81 -15.64 1.64
N ASN A 96 -7.81 -14.71 2.61
CA ASN A 96 -8.64 -14.81 3.81
C ASN A 96 -9.58 -13.63 4.04
N GLN A 97 -9.34 -12.45 3.44
CA GLN A 97 -10.11 -11.24 3.77
C GLN A 97 -11.12 -10.80 2.71
N ILE A 98 -11.06 -11.37 1.51
CA ILE A 98 -11.90 -11.02 0.35
C ILE A 98 -12.55 -12.26 -0.27
N ASP A 99 -13.66 -12.07 -0.96
CA ASP A 99 -14.31 -13.10 -1.76
C ASP A 99 -13.84 -13.07 -3.23
N GLN A 100 -14.35 -13.98 -4.05
CA GLN A 100 -13.95 -14.10 -5.46
C GLN A 100 -14.25 -12.82 -6.27
N MET A 101 -15.37 -12.16 -5.99
CA MET A 101 -15.74 -10.92 -6.67
C MET A 101 -14.84 -9.77 -6.21
N GLY A 102 -14.52 -9.68 -4.92
CA GLY A 102 -13.55 -8.74 -4.36
C GLY A 102 -12.17 -8.91 -4.98
N LEU A 103 -11.70 -10.15 -5.13
CA LEU A 103 -10.46 -10.46 -5.83
C LEU A 103 -10.49 -9.97 -7.29
N ALA A 104 -11.59 -10.18 -8.01
CA ALA A 104 -11.73 -9.73 -9.38
C ALA A 104 -11.68 -8.19 -9.49
N ILE A 105 -12.36 -7.47 -8.59
CA ILE A 105 -12.34 -6.00 -8.52
C ILE A 105 -10.91 -5.49 -8.25
N LEU A 106 -10.25 -6.03 -7.22
CA LEU A 106 -8.90 -5.61 -6.84
C LEU A 106 -7.88 -5.91 -7.94
N SER A 107 -7.98 -7.06 -8.60
CA SER A 107 -7.11 -7.42 -9.73
C SER A 107 -7.31 -6.45 -10.90
N LEU A 108 -8.56 -6.15 -11.26
CA LEU A 108 -8.90 -5.22 -12.32
C LEU A 108 -8.37 -3.80 -12.03
N LEU A 109 -8.61 -3.28 -10.83
CA LEU A 109 -8.08 -1.97 -10.42
C LEU A 109 -6.55 -1.95 -10.41
N ALA A 110 -5.92 -3.03 -9.93
CA ALA A 110 -4.47 -3.08 -9.74
C ALA A 110 -3.71 -2.97 -11.06
N VAL A 111 -4.20 -3.61 -12.13
CA VAL A 111 -3.56 -3.55 -13.45
C VAL A 111 -3.75 -2.21 -14.17
N ARG A 112 -4.74 -1.39 -13.78
CA ARG A 112 -4.93 -0.04 -14.34
C ARG A 112 -3.86 0.96 -13.87
N GLY A 113 -3.17 0.66 -12.77
CA GLY A 113 -2.06 1.46 -12.25
C GLY A 113 -2.41 2.33 -11.04
N GLU A 114 -1.41 3.06 -10.57
CA GLU A 114 -1.51 3.94 -9.41
C GLU A 114 -2.53 5.06 -9.63
N GLY A 115 -3.40 5.27 -8.64
CA GLY A 115 -4.43 6.31 -8.69
C GLY A 115 -5.60 6.04 -9.66
N ALA A 116 -5.65 4.89 -10.32
CA ALA A 116 -6.74 4.54 -11.22
C ALA A 116 -8.08 4.47 -10.49
N ILE A 117 -9.12 5.02 -11.13
CA ILE A 117 -10.50 5.02 -10.64
C ILE A 117 -11.37 4.28 -11.66
N LEU A 118 -12.20 3.35 -11.19
CA LEU A 118 -13.23 2.71 -11.99
C LEU A 118 -14.60 2.98 -11.39
N ASP A 119 -15.53 3.48 -12.20
CA ASP A 119 -16.91 3.65 -11.79
C ASP A 119 -17.66 2.31 -11.79
N TRP A 120 -18.88 2.34 -11.27
CA TRP A 120 -19.70 1.14 -11.18
C TRP A 120 -19.98 0.51 -12.54
N ASN A 121 -20.22 1.33 -13.58
CA ASN A 121 -20.52 0.85 -14.92
C ASN A 121 -19.33 0.12 -15.55
N ALA A 122 -18.13 0.66 -15.39
CA ALA A 122 -16.90 0.03 -15.84
C ALA A 122 -16.68 -1.31 -15.14
N LEU A 123 -16.88 -1.37 -13.82
CA LEU A 123 -16.79 -2.62 -13.05
C LEU A 123 -17.84 -3.64 -13.48
N SER A 124 -19.11 -3.22 -13.65
CA SER A 124 -20.20 -4.12 -14.03
C SER A 124 -20.05 -4.67 -15.44
N ASN A 125 -19.52 -3.85 -16.36
CA ASN A 125 -19.28 -4.25 -17.75
C ASN A 125 -18.18 -5.31 -17.85
N GLU A 126 -17.12 -5.20 -17.03
CA GLU A 126 -15.99 -6.13 -17.05
C GLU A 126 -16.27 -7.42 -16.26
N LEU A 127 -17.10 -7.38 -15.20
CA LEU A 127 -17.27 -8.49 -14.25
C LEU A 127 -18.61 -9.23 -14.35
N ALA A 128 -19.51 -8.83 -15.25
CA ALA A 128 -20.74 -9.52 -15.67
C ALA A 128 -21.80 -9.90 -14.60
N SER A 129 -21.59 -9.66 -13.29
CA SER A 129 -22.58 -9.89 -12.21
C SER A 129 -22.75 -8.64 -11.33
N SER A 130 -23.93 -8.01 -11.35
CA SER A 130 -24.21 -6.76 -10.61
C SER A 130 -24.60 -6.96 -9.13
N ILE A 131 -25.18 -8.11 -8.79
CA ILE A 131 -25.66 -8.41 -7.43
C ILE A 131 -24.46 -8.63 -6.48
N ASP A 132 -23.50 -9.46 -6.90
CA ASP A 132 -22.31 -9.75 -6.10
C ASP A 132 -21.35 -8.55 -6.06
N LEU A 133 -21.36 -7.71 -7.10
CA LEU A 133 -20.50 -6.53 -7.21
C LEU A 133 -20.73 -5.54 -6.07
N ASN A 134 -21.99 -5.21 -5.76
CA ASN A 134 -22.29 -4.24 -4.69
C ASN A 134 -21.89 -4.76 -3.30
N ALA A 135 -22.10 -6.06 -3.05
CA ALA A 135 -21.71 -6.70 -1.80
C ALA A 135 -20.18 -6.73 -1.64
N ALA A 136 -19.46 -7.07 -2.71
CA ALA A 136 -18.01 -7.07 -2.76
C ALA A 136 -17.43 -5.67 -2.58
N ILE A 137 -17.92 -4.65 -3.29
CA ILE A 137 -17.51 -3.25 -3.09
C ILE A 137 -17.70 -2.83 -1.63
N SER A 138 -18.88 -3.13 -1.06
CA SER A 138 -19.17 -2.82 0.34
C SER A 138 -18.21 -3.52 1.30
N LEU A 139 -17.85 -4.78 1.03
CA LEU A 139 -16.84 -5.51 1.80
C LEU A 139 -15.47 -4.85 1.69
N LEU A 140 -15.00 -4.53 0.48
CA LEU A 140 -13.69 -3.93 0.24
C LEU A 140 -13.54 -2.56 0.89
N ILE A 141 -14.59 -1.72 0.87
CA ILE A 141 -14.62 -0.43 1.58
C ILE A 141 -14.54 -0.63 3.09
N ARG A 142 -15.34 -1.55 3.66
CA ARG A 142 -15.28 -1.87 5.10
C ARG A 142 -13.93 -2.42 5.55
N ARG A 143 -13.20 -3.05 4.64
CA ARG A 143 -11.84 -3.55 4.86
C ARG A 143 -10.75 -2.51 4.56
N GLU A 144 -11.13 -1.30 4.15
CA GLU A 144 -10.21 -0.21 3.80
C GLU A 144 -9.23 -0.57 2.68
N LEU A 145 -9.64 -1.45 1.76
CA LEU A 145 -8.84 -1.85 0.60
C LEU A 145 -9.04 -0.89 -0.57
N ILE A 146 -10.29 -0.42 -0.71
CA ILE A 146 -10.69 0.60 -1.68
C ILE A 146 -11.46 1.71 -0.99
N GLU A 147 -11.46 2.89 -1.60
CA GLU A 147 -12.30 4.02 -1.20
C GLU A 147 -13.25 4.42 -2.34
N ALA A 148 -14.41 4.96 -1.96
CA ALA A 148 -15.30 5.63 -2.89
C ALA A 148 -14.86 7.08 -3.09
N THR A 149 -14.96 7.55 -4.32
CA THR A 149 -14.72 8.93 -4.76
C THR A 149 -15.92 9.41 -5.56
N ASP A 150 -15.98 10.69 -5.89
CA ASP A 150 -17.03 11.24 -6.76
C ASP A 150 -17.06 10.59 -8.16
N GLN A 151 -15.96 9.96 -8.57
CA GLN A 151 -15.78 9.37 -9.90
C GLN A 151 -15.82 7.84 -9.92
N GLY A 152 -15.99 7.19 -8.76
CA GLY A 152 -15.95 5.73 -8.66
C GLY A 152 -15.03 5.24 -7.55
N TYR A 153 -14.44 4.07 -7.73
CA TYR A 153 -13.67 3.37 -6.70
C TYR A 153 -12.19 3.26 -7.07
N ARG A 154 -11.32 3.37 -6.07
CA ARG A 154 -9.87 3.20 -6.23
C ARG A 154 -9.25 2.53 -5.01
N PHE A 155 -8.04 2.00 -5.16
CA PHE A 155 -7.26 1.53 -4.01
C PHE A 155 -7.03 2.64 -3.01
N GLN A 156 -7.18 2.30 -1.72
CA GLN A 156 -6.89 3.23 -0.65
C GLN A 156 -5.37 3.29 -0.40
N VAL A 157 -4.69 2.15 -0.44
CA VAL A 157 -3.25 2.01 -0.17
C VAL A 157 -2.52 1.50 -1.41
N GLU A 158 -1.61 2.33 -1.93
CA GLU A 158 -0.88 2.04 -3.16
C GLU A 158 0.07 0.83 -3.03
N LEU A 159 0.68 0.60 -1.87
CA LEU A 159 1.54 -0.56 -1.65
C LEU A 159 0.76 -1.89 -1.77
N ILE A 160 -0.49 -1.92 -1.29
CA ILE A 160 -1.38 -3.09 -1.48
C ILE A 160 -1.71 -3.27 -2.96
N ARG A 161 -2.03 -2.19 -3.68
CA ARG A 161 -2.27 -2.24 -5.13
C ARG A 161 -1.08 -2.85 -5.87
N ARG A 162 0.14 -2.41 -5.56
CA ARG A 162 1.36 -2.91 -6.21
C ARG A 162 1.55 -4.41 -5.99
N TRP A 163 1.23 -4.92 -4.80
CA TRP A 163 1.26 -6.35 -4.54
C TRP A 163 0.24 -7.10 -5.43
N PHE A 164 -1.01 -6.64 -5.49
CA PHE A 164 -2.04 -7.22 -6.36
C PHE A 164 -1.62 -7.18 -7.84
N ALA A 165 -1.02 -6.08 -8.29
CA ALA A 165 -0.52 -5.94 -9.66
C ALA A 165 0.62 -6.92 -9.98
N GLN A 166 1.41 -7.35 -8.99
CA GLN A 166 2.44 -8.38 -9.18
C GLN A 166 1.81 -9.77 -9.34
N VAL A 167 0.90 -10.16 -8.43
CA VAL A 167 0.28 -11.49 -8.48
C VAL A 167 -0.68 -11.67 -9.65
N SER A 168 -1.39 -10.61 -10.08
CA SER A 168 -2.28 -10.64 -11.25
C SER A 168 -1.54 -10.74 -12.59
N ARG A 169 -0.21 -10.55 -12.63
CA ARG A 169 0.60 -10.77 -13.84
C ARG A 169 1.14 -12.20 -13.96
N VAL A 170 1.09 -12.96 -12.86
CA VAL A 170 1.62 -14.33 -12.77
C VAL A 170 0.50 -15.38 -12.83
N GLY A 171 -0.76 -14.95 -12.66
CA GLY A 171 -1.96 -15.78 -12.73
C GLY A 171 -2.64 -15.80 -14.10
#